data_AF-Q3AY83-F1
#
_entry.id   AF-Q3AY83-F1
#
_cell.length_a   1.000
_cell.length_b   1.000
_cell.length_c   1.000
_cell.angle_alpha   90.00
_cell.angle_beta   90.00
_cell.angle_gamma   90.00
#
_symmetry.space_group_name_H-M   'P 1'
#
loop_
_entity.id
_entity.type
_entity.pdbx_description
1 polymer ?
#
loop_
_entity_poly.entity_id
_entity_poly.type
_entity_poly.pdbx_seq_one_letter_code
_entity_poly.pdbx_strand_id
1 'polypeptide(L)' 'MQSATLTIGELEAKYPLYCKAMKLLLRDGQKPERLRRTVCWERLEKLHHSLPRQYKSPERLMQIMQSEINSKKVNP' A
#
# COMPACT_ATOMS: atom_id res chain seq x y z
N MET A 1 20.60 -5.04 -10.62
CA MET A 1 19.27 -4.60 -10.18
C MET A 1 18.80 -5.57 -9.11
N GLN A 2 18.85 -5.20 -7.83
CA GLN A 2 18.62 -6.14 -6.73
C GLN A 2 17.12 -6.35 -6.52
N SER A 3 16.54 -7.30 -7.24
CA SER A 3 15.35 -8.03 -6.83
C SER A 3 15.71 -8.90 -5.62
N ALA A 4 16.04 -8.29 -4.48
CA ALA A 4 16.18 -9.02 -3.24
C ALA A 4 14.83 -9.70 -2.98
N THR A 5 14.84 -11.03 -3.05
CA THR A 5 13.78 -11.93 -2.60
C THR A 5 13.70 -11.78 -1.07
N LEU A 6 13.19 -10.63 -0.63
CA LEU A 6 12.86 -10.39 0.77
C LEU A 6 11.91 -11.50 1.19
N THR A 7 12.25 -12.15 2.29
CA THR A 7 11.40 -13.18 2.89
C THR A 7 10.07 -12.55 3.32
N ILE A 8 9.03 -13.37 3.51
CA ILE A 8 7.72 -12.89 3.99
C ILE A 8 7.89 -12.08 5.30
N GLY A 9 8.72 -12.56 6.23
CA GLY A 9 8.99 -11.84 7.48
C GLY A 9 9.63 -10.46 7.29
N GLU A 10 10.54 -10.30 6.32
CA GLU A 10 11.10 -8.99 6.00
C GLU A 10 10.11 -8.07 5.29
N LEU A 11 9.19 -8.64 4.49
CA LEU A 11 8.09 -7.89 3.88
C LEU A 11 7.13 -7.38 4.95
N GLU A 12 6.79 -8.21 5.93
CA GLU A 12 5.95 -7.82 7.07
C GLU A 12 6.62 -6.74 7.91
N ALA A 13 7.92 -6.87 8.21
CA ALA A 13 8.67 -5.84 8.92
C ALA A 13 8.64 -4.48 8.21
N LYS A 14 8.60 -4.49 6.86
CA LYS A 14 8.51 -3.29 6.02
C LYS A 14 7.08 -2.89 5.66
N TYR A 15 6.07 -3.64 6.09
CA TYR A 15 4.64 -3.33 5.87
C TYR A 15 4.24 -1.90 6.27
N PRO A 16 4.57 -1.39 7.47
CA PRO A 16 4.24 -0.01 7.84
C PRO A 16 4.89 1.02 6.92
N LEU A 17 6.07 0.73 6.37
CA LEU A 17 6.75 1.60 5.39
C LEU A 17 6.00 1.64 4.06
N TYR A 18 5.55 0.49 3.55
CA TYR A 18 4.76 0.41 2.31
C TYR A 18 3.43 1.14 2.43
N CYS A 19 2.74 0.96 3.57
CA CYS A 19 1.51 1.66 3.91
C CYS A 19 1.71 3.18 3.94
N LYS A 20 2.80 3.66 4.56
CA LYS A 20 3.16 5.08 4.61
C LYS A 20 3.47 5.64 3.22
N ALA A 21 4.25 4.93 2.41
CA ALA A 21 4.56 5.32 1.03
C ALA A 21 3.30 5.43 0.17
N MET A 22 2.40 4.44 0.26
CA MET A 22 1.12 4.45 -0.44
C MET A 22 0.26 5.64 -0.03
N LYS A 23 0.19 5.95 1.27
CA LYS A 23 -0.54 7.12 1.78
C LYS A 23 0.04 8.45 1.29
N LEU A 24 1.37 8.56 1.16
CA LEU A 24 2.03 9.73 0.60
C LEU A 24 1.68 9.93 -0.88
N LEU A 25 1.75 8.86 -1.68
CA LEU A 25 1.36 8.89 -3.09
C LEU A 25 -0.12 9.28 -3.28
N LEU A 26 -1.01 8.76 -2.43
CA LEU A 26 -2.42 9.16 -2.45
C LEU A 26 -2.64 10.62 -2.07
N ARG A 27 -1.87 11.15 -1.11
CA ARG A 27 -1.90 12.58 -0.74
C ARG A 27 -1.40 13.48 -1.85
N ASP A 28 -0.40 13.02 -2.61
CA ASP A 28 0.13 13.68 -3.81
C ASP A 28 -0.88 13.70 -4.97
N GLY A 29 -2.00 12.97 -4.85
CA GLY A 29 -3.01 12.87 -5.90
C GLY A 29 -2.66 11.88 -6.99
N GLN A 30 -1.74 10.93 -6.73
CA GLN A 30 -1.44 9.87 -7.69
C GLN A 30 -2.67 9.02 -7.99
N LYS A 31 -2.85 8.72 -9.28
CA LYS A 31 -3.93 7.85 -9.74
C LYS A 31 -3.68 6.40 -9.30
N PRO A 32 -4.74 5.61 -9.04
CA PRO A 32 -4.65 4.18 -8.72
C PRO A 32 -3.82 3.38 -9.73
N GLU A 33 -3.90 3.72 -11.01
CA GLU A 33 -3.15 3.06 -12.08
C GLU A 33 -1.63 3.20 -11.91
N ARG A 34 -1.16 4.35 -11.40
CA ARG A 34 0.26 4.57 -11.10
C ARG A 34 0.68 3.85 -9.83
N LEU A 35 -0.17 3.87 -8.80
CA LEU A 35 0.03 3.13 -7.55
C LEU A 35 0.22 1.63 -7.81
N ARG A 36 -0.61 1.03 -8.67
CA ARG A 36 -0.49 -0.38 -9.09
C ARG A 36 0.86 -0.75 -9.70
N ARG A 37 1.55 0.21 -10.34
CA ARG A 37 2.88 0.02 -10.93
C ARG A 37 4.04 0.28 -9.96
N THR A 38 3.75 0.61 -8.70
CA THR A 38 4.79 0.87 -7.70
C THR A 38 5.23 -0.39 -6.98
N VAL A 39 6.50 -0.41 -6.58
CA VAL A 39 7.06 -1.52 -5.82
C VAL A 39 6.31 -1.75 -4.50
N CYS A 40 5.84 -0.70 -3.81
CA CYS A 40 5.07 -0.89 -2.57
C CYS A 40 3.74 -1.62 -2.81
N TRP A 41 3.10 -1.42 -3.96
CA TRP A 41 1.86 -2.13 -4.31
C TRP A 41 2.11 -3.62 -4.52
N GLU A 42 3.09 -3.97 -5.36
CA GLU A 42 3.46 -5.37 -5.60
C GLU A 42 3.86 -6.10 -4.32
N ARG A 43 4.50 -5.40 -3.38
CA ARG A 43 4.92 -5.96 -2.08
C ARG A 43 3.73 -6.20 -1.16
N LEU A 44 2.77 -5.27 -1.12
CA LEU A 44 1.50 -5.44 -0.39
C LEU A 44 0.65 -6.56 -1.00
N GLU A 45 0.62 -6.68 -2.32
CA GLU A 45 -0.07 -7.76 -3.03
C GLU A 45 0.54 -9.12 -2.72
N LYS A 46 1.88 -9.22 -2.72
CA LYS A 46 2.59 -10.44 -2.28
C LYS A 46 2.28 -10.81 -0.85
N LEU A 47 2.27 -9.84 0.07
CA LEU A 47 1.88 -10.09 1.47
C LEU A 47 0.44 -10.59 1.59
N HIS A 48 -0.50 -9.97 0.87
CA HIS A 48 -1.88 -10.42 0.84
C HIS A 48 -2.01 -11.83 0.24
N HIS A 49 -1.28 -12.13 -0.83
CA HIS A 49 -1.30 -13.44 -1.47
C HIS A 49 -0.71 -14.53 -0.57
N SER A 50 0.37 -14.22 0.15
CA SER A 50 1.00 -15.16 1.10
C SER A 50 0.22 -15.29 2.41
N LEU A 51 -0.43 -14.21 2.88
CA LEU A 51 -1.10 -14.12 4.18
C LEU A 51 -2.47 -13.40 4.05
N PRO A 52 -3.44 -13.97 3.31
CA PRO A 52 -4.71 -13.32 3.01
C PRO A 52 -5.61 -13.10 4.23
N ARG A 53 -5.36 -13.85 5.32
CA ARG A 53 -6.08 -13.71 6.59
C ARG A 53 -5.61 -12.52 7.43
N GLN A 54 -4.34 -12.13 7.31
CA GLN A 54 -3.77 -11.02 8.08
C GLN A 54 -3.75 -9.72 7.30
N TYR A 55 -3.43 -9.76 6.01
CA TYR A 55 -3.25 -8.57 5.20
C TYR A 55 -4.41 -8.36 4.24
N LYS A 56 -4.89 -7.12 4.15
CA LYS A 56 -5.92 -6.72 3.18
C LYS A 56 -5.27 -6.47 1.81
N SER A 57 -6.04 -6.69 0.75
CA SER A 57 -5.61 -6.39 -0.61
C SER A 57 -5.21 -4.91 -0.74
N PRO A 58 -4.18 -4.58 -1.53
CA PRO A 58 -3.72 -3.20 -1.69
C PRO A 58 -4.82 -2.26 -2.20
N GLU A 59 -5.75 -2.75 -3.01
CA GLU A 59 -6.95 -2.00 -3.45
C GLU A 59 -7.83 -1.56 -2.29
N ARG A 60 -8.12 -2.49 -1.36
CA ARG A 60 -8.94 -2.19 -0.18
C ARG A 60 -8.21 -1.19 0.73
N LEU A 61 -6.91 -1.37 0.95
CA LEU A 61 -6.10 -0.42 1.72
C LEU A 61 -6.11 0.97 1.07
N MET A 62 -5.97 1.04 -0.25
CA MET A 62 -6.03 2.29 -1.02
C MET A 62 -7.38 2.98 -0.87
N GLN A 63 -8.50 2.25 -1.01
CA GLN A 63 -9.85 2.80 -0.84
C GLN A 63 -10.05 3.37 0.56
N ILE A 64 -9.66 2.63 1.61
CA ILE A 64 -9.74 3.11 3.00
C ILE A 64 -8.90 4.39 3.16
N MET A 65 -7.65 4.39 2.71
CA MET A 65 -6.79 5.57 2.81
C MET A 65 -7.32 6.77 2.00
N GLN A 66 -7.88 6.52 0.83
CA GLN A 66 -8.45 7.54 -0.02
C GLN A 66 -9.71 8.14 0.61
N SER A 67 -10.60 7.33 1.19
CA SER A 67 -11.74 7.79 1.98
C SER A 67 -11.30 8.61 3.18
N GLU A 68 -10.27 8.18 3.92
CA GLU A 68 -9.69 8.92 5.05
C GLU A 68 -9.11 10.28 4.63
N ILE A 69 -8.36 10.32 3.52
CA ILE A 69 -7.78 11.55 2.98
C ILE A 69 -8.87 12.49 2.50
N ASN A 70 -9.90 11.96 1.83
CA ASN A 70 -11.02 12.74 1.34
C ASN A 70 -11.90 13.27 2.48
N SER A 71 -12.14 12.45 3.51
CA SER A 71 -12.93 12.81 4.68
C SER A 71 -12.24 13.91 5.50
N LYS A 72 -10.90 13.91 5.61
CA LYS A 72 -10.15 15.01 6.24
C LYS A 72 -10.09 16.30 5.43
N LYS A 73 -10.45 16.29 4.14
CA LYS A 73 -10.62 17.51 3.34
C LYS A 73 -12.01 18.15 3.51
N VAL A 74 -12.97 17.43 4.09
CA VAL A 74 -14.30 17.94 4.45
C VAL A 74 -14.30 18.30 5.93
N ASN A 75 -13.61 19.40 6.27
CA ASN A 75 -13.96 20.18 7.45
C ASN A 75 -13.47 21.63 7.21
N PRO A 76 -14.36 22.57 6.85
CA PRO A 76 -14.06 24.00 6.93
C PRO A 76 -13.84 24.44 8.38
#